data_AF-A0A286UBS7-F1
#
_entry.id   AF-A0A286UBS7-F1
#
_cell.length_a   1.000
_cell.length_b   1.000
_cell.length_c   1.000
_cell.angle_alpha   90.00
_cell.angle_beta   90.00
_cell.angle_gamma   90.00
#
_symmetry.space_group_name_H-M   'P 1'
#
loop_
_entity.id
_entity.type
_entity.pdbx_description
1 polymer ?
#
loop_
_entity_poly.entity_id
_entity_poly.type
_entity_poly.pdbx_seq_one_letter_code
_entity_poly.pdbx_strand_id
1 'polypeptide(L)'
;MSARIRDVWASNLNAEMRVIRDHIERYPFVAMDTEFPGVVARPIGAWKTSSDYHYQTMRCNVDLLKIIQVGITLTDAEGNVPDDVCTWQFNFSFNLAEDMYSPESIELLRESGIDFKRHLTEGIQPNDFAELLITSGLVLSDETTWVSFHSGYDFGYLVKLLSCIPLPTMEEDFFELFTLWFPSVYDIKYMMRSCKGLRGGLKDVADKLDVLRIGPAHQGGSDSLLTAHVYFKMREIYRDELLPDDEYNGRLYGLGKTVQLTNGTMDTQNAHGFVSYGRSAVTSAERERTPPREQVPSVGQNTQSPPPGQAGMSLGSAAGILSATGPSPLANQGGPGLGGGFTNALGSPYGAIPVNVNGAYHLRQIGVGGDR
;
A
#
# COMPACT_ATOMS: atom_id res chain seq x y z
N MET A 1 -6.40 22.35 -18.52
CA MET A 1 -5.61 21.09 -18.51
C MET A 1 -5.87 20.18 -17.31
N SER A 2 -6.54 20.63 -16.23
CA SER A 2 -6.99 19.77 -15.11
C SER A 2 -8.19 18.85 -15.44
N ALA A 3 -8.67 18.82 -16.68
CA ALA A 3 -9.93 18.15 -17.05
C ALA A 3 -9.83 16.63 -17.24
N ARG A 4 -8.61 16.07 -17.16
CA ARG A 4 -8.32 14.65 -17.49
C ARG A 4 -8.43 13.70 -16.28
N ILE A 5 -8.15 14.21 -15.08
CA ILE A 5 -8.21 13.46 -13.82
C ILE A 5 -9.51 13.82 -13.11
N ARG A 6 -10.37 12.82 -12.90
CA ARG A 6 -11.64 12.95 -12.21
C ARG A 6 -11.53 12.40 -10.81
N ASP A 7 -11.70 13.27 -9.82
CA ASP A 7 -11.90 12.84 -8.45
C ASP A 7 -13.24 12.11 -8.29
N VAL A 8 -13.17 10.93 -7.69
CA VAL A 8 -14.32 10.09 -7.36
C VAL A 8 -14.42 9.96 -5.85
N TRP A 9 -15.60 10.29 -5.35
CA TRP A 9 -16.03 10.25 -3.96
C TRP A 9 -17.31 9.42 -3.87
N ALA A 10 -17.82 9.17 -2.66
CA ALA A 10 -19.03 8.38 -2.49
C ALA A 10 -20.23 8.92 -3.29
N SER A 11 -20.33 10.25 -3.42
CA SER A 11 -21.45 10.94 -4.08
C SER A 11 -21.51 10.74 -5.60
N ASN A 12 -20.37 10.51 -6.28
CA ASN A 12 -20.31 10.33 -7.73
C ASN A 12 -19.77 8.96 -8.17
N LEU A 13 -19.41 8.06 -7.25
CA LEU A 13 -18.89 6.72 -7.53
C LEU A 13 -19.68 5.97 -8.62
N ASN A 14 -21.00 5.87 -8.45
CA ASN A 14 -21.87 5.16 -9.38
C ASN A 14 -21.87 5.76 -10.80
N ALA A 15 -21.83 7.10 -10.89
CA ALA A 15 -21.84 7.80 -12.16
C ALA A 15 -20.51 7.56 -12.90
N GLU A 16 -19.38 7.68 -12.21
CA GLU A 16 -18.06 7.51 -12.82
C GLU A 16 -17.76 6.05 -13.18
N MET A 17 -18.20 5.08 -12.36
CA MET A 17 -18.10 3.67 -12.71
C MET A 17 -18.92 3.29 -13.94
N ARG A 18 -20.02 4.02 -14.23
CA ARG A 18 -20.73 3.85 -15.52
C ARG A 18 -19.90 4.34 -16.68
N VAL A 19 -19.27 5.51 -16.56
CA VAL A 19 -18.39 6.04 -17.60
C VAL A 19 -17.25 5.06 -17.87
N ILE A 20 -16.60 4.52 -16.84
CA ILE A 20 -15.53 3.52 -16.98
C ILE A 20 -16.01 2.29 -17.75
N ARG A 21 -17.19 1.75 -17.42
CA ARG A 21 -17.78 0.61 -18.15
C ARG A 21 -17.99 0.91 -19.64
N ASP A 22 -18.39 2.13 -19.98
CA ASP A 22 -18.59 2.54 -21.38
C ASP A 22 -17.25 2.75 -22.14
N HIS A 23 -16.14 2.88 -21.42
CA HIS A 23 -14.81 3.11 -22.00
C HIS A 23 -13.97 1.83 -22.11
N ILE A 24 -14.11 0.88 -21.18
CA ILE A 24 -13.16 -0.24 -21.05
C ILE A 24 -13.07 -1.13 -22.30
N GLU A 25 -14.16 -1.26 -23.07
CA GLU A 25 -14.15 -2.01 -24.34
C GLU A 25 -13.26 -1.36 -25.42
N ARG A 26 -13.16 -0.02 -25.42
CA ARG A 26 -12.34 0.75 -26.39
C ARG A 26 -10.94 1.04 -25.86
N TYR A 27 -10.79 1.12 -24.54
CA TYR A 27 -9.56 1.47 -23.85
C TYR A 27 -9.20 0.38 -22.84
N PRO A 28 -8.81 -0.83 -23.30
CA PRO A 28 -8.64 -2.01 -22.46
C PRO A 28 -7.34 -2.02 -21.63
N PHE A 29 -6.46 -1.03 -21.78
CA PHE A 29 -5.25 -0.90 -20.96
C PHE A 29 -5.55 -0.06 -19.73
N VAL A 30 -5.31 -0.66 -18.56
CA VAL A 30 -5.66 -0.12 -17.23
C VAL A 30 -4.38 0.15 -16.47
N ALA A 31 -3.89 1.39 -16.51
CA ALA A 31 -2.77 1.79 -15.65
C ALA A 31 -3.27 2.15 -14.25
N MET A 32 -2.57 1.68 -13.21
CA MET A 32 -3.01 1.82 -11.83
C MET A 32 -1.86 2.15 -10.88
N ASP A 33 -2.20 2.93 -9.85
CA ASP A 33 -1.36 3.17 -8.67
C ASP A 33 -2.26 3.39 -7.43
N THR A 34 -1.75 3.10 -6.23
CA THR A 34 -2.49 3.31 -4.98
C THR A 34 -1.74 4.15 -3.96
N GLU A 35 -2.48 4.88 -3.14
CA GLU A 35 -1.95 5.55 -1.95
C GLU A 35 -2.52 4.92 -0.69
N PHE A 36 -1.66 4.68 0.29
CA PHE A 36 -1.97 4.00 1.53
C PHE A 36 -1.02 4.46 2.65
N PRO A 37 -1.33 4.21 3.93
CA PRO A 37 -0.63 4.86 5.04
C PRO A 37 0.70 4.18 5.41
N GLY A 38 1.45 3.74 4.40
CA GLY A 38 2.79 3.19 4.53
C GLY A 38 2.85 1.79 5.14
N VAL A 39 3.91 1.57 5.93
CA VAL A 39 4.24 0.28 6.57
C VAL A 39 4.42 0.54 8.07
N VAL A 40 3.70 -0.19 8.91
CA VAL A 40 3.73 -0.05 10.38
C VAL A 40 4.23 -1.30 11.09
N ALA A 41 4.25 -2.44 10.40
CA ALA A 41 4.60 -3.73 10.98
C ALA A 41 5.66 -4.47 10.15
N ARG A 42 6.47 -5.27 10.86
CA ARG A 42 7.36 -6.27 10.26
C ARG A 42 7.01 -7.63 10.85
N PRO A 43 6.87 -8.67 10.03
CA PRO A 43 6.57 -10.00 10.54
C PRO A 43 7.82 -10.55 11.25
N ILE A 44 7.62 -11.10 12.45
CA ILE A 44 8.71 -11.71 13.24
C ILE A 44 8.74 -13.20 12.91
N GLY A 45 9.90 -13.69 12.46
CA GLY A 45 10.05 -15.10 12.11
C GLY A 45 11.31 -15.38 11.31
N ALA A 46 11.48 -16.65 10.96
CA ALA A 46 12.50 -17.13 10.03
C ALA A 46 11.83 -17.48 8.70
N TRP A 47 12.42 -17.04 7.59
CA TRP A 47 11.81 -17.15 6.27
C TRP A 47 12.64 -18.04 5.37
N LYS A 48 11.97 -18.78 4.49
CA LYS A 48 12.63 -19.70 3.56
C LYS A 48 13.35 -18.95 2.45
N THR A 49 12.77 -17.83 2.01
CA THR A 49 13.30 -17.00 0.93
C THR A 49 13.08 -15.51 1.24
N SER A 50 13.84 -14.65 0.56
CA SER A 50 13.60 -13.19 0.59
C SER A 50 12.21 -12.83 0.06
N SER A 51 11.68 -13.62 -0.88
CA SER A 51 10.33 -13.41 -1.43
C SER A 51 9.25 -13.66 -0.39
N ASP A 52 9.37 -14.76 0.35
CA ASP A 52 8.45 -15.06 1.45
C ASP A 52 8.46 -13.94 2.50
N TYR A 53 9.64 -13.42 2.85
CA TYR A 53 9.72 -12.26 3.75
C TYR A 53 9.01 -11.00 3.20
N HIS A 54 9.22 -10.67 1.92
CA HIS A 54 8.56 -9.52 1.29
C HIS A 54 7.05 -9.69 1.22
N TYR A 55 6.59 -10.87 0.81
CA TYR A 55 5.16 -11.19 0.78
C TYR A 55 4.54 -11.09 2.17
N GLN A 56 5.17 -11.66 3.19
CA GLN A 56 4.64 -11.66 4.56
C GLN A 56 4.64 -10.26 5.17
N THR A 57 5.60 -9.43 4.78
CA THR A 57 5.63 -8.01 5.13
C THR A 57 4.48 -7.27 4.49
N MET A 58 4.28 -7.44 3.17
CA MET A 58 3.16 -6.86 2.45
C MET A 58 1.83 -7.31 3.04
N ARG A 59 1.60 -8.62 3.17
CA ARG A 59 0.40 -9.24 3.74
C ARG A 59 0.03 -8.62 5.08
N CYS A 60 0.97 -8.61 6.02
CA CYS A 60 0.73 -8.09 7.37
C CYS A 60 0.29 -6.63 7.35
N ASN A 61 0.91 -5.78 6.53
CA ASN A 61 0.56 -4.36 6.48
C ASN A 61 -0.73 -4.11 5.71
N VAL A 62 -0.93 -4.78 4.57
CA VAL A 62 -2.16 -4.65 3.77
C VAL A 62 -3.37 -5.12 4.58
N ASP A 63 -3.26 -6.19 5.36
CA ASP A 63 -4.36 -6.66 6.22
C ASP A 63 -4.67 -5.65 7.35
N LEU A 64 -3.65 -5.05 7.96
CA LEU A 64 -3.79 -4.11 9.07
C LEU A 64 -4.25 -2.70 8.65
N LEU A 65 -3.84 -2.24 7.48
CA LEU A 65 -4.01 -0.86 7.04
C LEU A 65 -5.17 -0.72 6.05
N LYS A 66 -5.68 0.51 5.92
CA LYS A 66 -6.73 0.86 4.97
C LYS A 66 -6.13 1.64 3.80
N ILE A 67 -6.63 1.36 2.61
CA ILE A 67 -6.29 2.12 1.39
C ILE A 67 -6.86 3.55 1.50
N ILE A 68 -6.17 4.53 0.89
CA ILE A 68 -6.57 5.94 0.89
C ILE A 68 -7.00 6.37 -0.51
N GLN A 69 -6.22 6.04 -1.55
CA GLN A 69 -6.60 6.28 -2.94
C GLN A 69 -6.30 5.10 -3.86
N VAL A 70 -7.09 4.98 -4.93
CA VAL A 70 -6.77 4.19 -6.12
C VAL A 70 -6.85 5.13 -7.33
N GLY A 71 -5.80 5.18 -8.14
CA GLY A 71 -5.85 5.79 -9.46
C GLY A 71 -6.03 4.75 -10.54
N ILE A 72 -6.93 5.01 -11.48
CA ILE A 72 -7.11 4.19 -12.68
C ILE A 72 -7.05 5.11 -13.90
N THR A 73 -6.16 4.79 -14.84
CA THR A 73 -6.08 5.46 -16.15
C THR A 73 -6.37 4.45 -17.25
N LEU A 74 -7.26 4.81 -18.18
CA LEU A 74 -7.61 3.98 -19.33
C LEU A 74 -6.93 4.48 -20.61
N THR A 75 -6.34 3.56 -21.36
CA THR A 75 -5.80 3.80 -22.70
C THR A 75 -6.15 2.67 -23.65
N ASP A 76 -6.01 2.90 -24.96
CA ASP A 76 -6.04 1.82 -25.94
C ASP A 76 -4.66 1.13 -26.03
N ALA A 77 -4.52 0.19 -26.98
CA ALA A 77 -3.30 -0.58 -27.19
C ALA A 77 -2.14 0.24 -27.78
N GLU A 78 -2.43 1.42 -28.31
CA GLU A 78 -1.46 2.37 -28.86
C GLU A 78 -1.10 3.48 -27.85
N GLY A 79 -1.75 3.49 -26.68
CA GLY A 79 -1.54 4.49 -25.64
C GLY A 79 -2.36 5.77 -25.83
N ASN A 80 -3.34 5.78 -26.73
CA ASN A 80 -4.27 6.89 -26.83
C ASN A 80 -5.28 6.84 -25.68
N VAL A 81 -5.70 8.02 -25.23
CA VAL A 81 -6.64 8.21 -24.13
C VAL A 81 -7.99 8.72 -24.63
N PRO A 82 -9.08 8.54 -23.88
CA PRO A 82 -10.33 9.25 -24.11
C PRO A 82 -10.13 10.78 -24.16
N ASP A 83 -10.91 11.47 -25.01
CA ASP A 83 -10.79 12.92 -25.20
C ASP A 83 -11.08 13.72 -23.92
N ASP A 84 -12.06 13.24 -23.13
CA ASP A 84 -12.52 13.88 -21.90
C ASP A 84 -11.72 13.39 -20.67
N VAL A 85 -12.35 12.54 -19.85
CA VAL A 85 -11.75 11.95 -18.64
C VAL A 85 -11.09 10.64 -19.04
N CYS A 86 -9.80 10.53 -18.77
CA CYS A 86 -9.03 9.31 -18.99
C CYS A 86 -8.54 8.68 -17.68
N THR A 87 -8.58 9.44 -16.58
CA THR A 87 -8.06 9.03 -15.28
C THR A 87 -9.08 9.29 -14.20
N TRP A 88 -9.31 8.31 -13.33
CA TRP A 88 -10.16 8.39 -12.17
C TRP A 88 -9.34 8.20 -10.90
N GLN A 89 -9.51 9.13 -9.96
CA GLN A 89 -8.89 9.10 -8.64
C GLN A 89 -9.96 8.79 -7.60
N PHE A 90 -10.03 7.54 -7.18
CA PHE A 90 -10.96 7.08 -6.16
C PHE A 90 -10.44 7.41 -4.78
N ASN A 91 -11.21 8.18 -4.01
CA ASN A 91 -10.84 8.64 -2.68
C ASN A 91 -11.64 7.85 -1.62
N PHE A 92 -10.96 7.02 -0.83
CA PHE A 92 -11.60 6.11 0.12
C PHE A 92 -11.79 6.73 1.50
N SER A 93 -12.78 6.22 2.24
CA SER A 93 -13.04 6.61 3.63
C SER A 93 -11.83 6.30 4.52
N PHE A 94 -11.29 7.32 5.19
CA PHE A 94 -10.14 7.17 6.08
C PHE A 94 -10.25 8.10 7.30
N ASN A 95 -10.02 7.58 8.50
CA ASN A 95 -10.15 8.29 9.76
C ASN A 95 -8.83 8.30 10.55
N LEU A 96 -8.15 9.45 10.57
CA LEU A 96 -6.89 9.61 11.32
C LEU A 96 -7.01 9.43 12.84
N ALA A 97 -8.22 9.45 13.41
CA ALA A 97 -8.41 9.20 14.84
C ALA A 97 -8.54 7.70 15.19
N GLU A 98 -8.92 6.87 14.21
CA GLU A 98 -9.25 5.46 14.43
C GLU A 98 -8.34 4.49 13.66
N ASP A 99 -7.91 4.89 12.47
CA ASP A 99 -7.15 4.04 11.56
C ASP A 99 -5.66 4.08 11.88
N MET A 100 -4.98 2.93 11.71
CA MET A 100 -3.53 2.84 11.87
C MET A 100 -2.82 3.44 10.65
N TYR A 101 -1.68 4.08 10.89
CA TYR A 101 -0.85 4.66 9.85
C TYR A 101 0.60 4.89 10.28
N SER A 102 1.52 5.01 9.31
CA SER A 102 2.84 5.62 9.52
C SER A 102 2.70 7.15 9.51
N PRO A 103 3.17 7.86 10.56
CA PRO A 103 3.14 9.32 10.61
C PRO A 103 3.85 9.98 9.41
N GLU A 104 4.98 9.42 8.99
CA GLU A 104 5.76 9.91 7.86
C GLU A 104 4.98 9.82 6.55
N SER A 105 4.21 8.75 6.36
CA SER A 105 3.40 8.55 5.16
C SER A 105 2.21 9.52 5.13
N ILE A 106 1.56 9.76 6.27
CA ILE A 106 0.47 10.75 6.36
C ILE A 106 0.98 12.16 6.09
N GLU A 107 2.16 12.52 6.59
CA GLU A 107 2.73 13.84 6.34
C GLU A 107 3.06 14.03 4.85
N LEU A 108 3.72 13.04 4.22
CA LEU A 108 3.98 13.06 2.79
C LEU A 108 2.70 13.21 1.97
N LEU A 109 1.65 12.45 2.31
CA LEU A 109 0.35 12.52 1.62
C LEU A 109 -0.34 13.88 1.82
N ARG A 110 -0.24 14.49 3.01
CA ARG A 110 -0.74 15.85 3.27
C ARG A 110 -0.01 16.88 2.43
N GLU A 111 1.32 16.83 2.40
CA GLU A 111 2.16 17.71 1.58
C GLU A 111 1.85 17.55 0.08
N SER A 112 1.46 16.35 -0.32
CA SER A 112 1.05 16.01 -1.69
C SER A 112 -0.39 16.43 -2.03
N GLY A 113 -1.14 16.97 -1.06
CA GLY A 113 -2.45 17.57 -1.26
C GLY A 113 -3.65 16.69 -0.89
N ILE A 114 -3.45 15.59 -0.14
CA ILE A 114 -4.55 14.74 0.34
C ILE A 114 -5.35 15.45 1.44
N ASP A 115 -6.64 15.64 1.20
CA ASP A 115 -7.58 16.22 2.17
C ASP A 115 -8.21 15.11 3.05
N PHE A 116 -7.52 14.76 4.13
CA PHE A 116 -7.99 13.75 5.09
C PHE A 116 -9.33 14.09 5.76
N LYS A 117 -9.71 15.37 5.86
CA LYS A 117 -11.02 15.74 6.39
C LYS A 117 -12.13 15.36 5.40
N ARG A 118 -11.86 15.52 4.12
CA ARG A 118 -12.76 15.09 3.06
C ARG A 118 -12.82 13.57 2.92
N HIS A 119 -11.69 12.87 3.02
CA HIS A 119 -11.68 11.39 3.11
C HIS A 119 -12.56 10.88 4.25
N LEU A 120 -12.51 11.51 5.43
CA LEU A 120 -13.36 11.12 6.56
C LEU A 120 -14.86 11.29 6.30
N THR A 121 -15.26 12.31 5.54
CA THR A 121 -16.67 12.75 5.43
C THR A 121 -17.35 12.37 4.11
N GLU A 122 -16.58 12.22 3.04
CA GLU A 122 -17.07 11.99 1.67
C GLU A 122 -16.42 10.74 1.01
N GLY A 123 -15.52 10.06 1.72
CA GLY A 123 -14.76 8.96 1.17
C GLY A 123 -15.61 7.74 0.80
N ILE A 124 -15.20 7.06 -0.26
CA ILE A 124 -15.83 5.83 -0.76
C ILE A 124 -15.68 4.71 0.27
N GLN A 125 -16.75 3.97 0.51
CA GLN A 125 -16.65 2.73 1.26
C GLN A 125 -15.97 1.65 0.40
N PRO A 126 -14.96 0.93 0.94
CA PRO A 126 -14.23 -0.10 0.19
C PRO A 126 -15.13 -1.14 -0.51
N ASN A 127 -16.19 -1.56 0.16
CA ASN A 127 -17.10 -2.60 -0.37
C ASN A 127 -17.94 -2.08 -1.54
N ASP A 128 -18.40 -0.83 -1.49
CA ASP A 128 -19.18 -0.21 -2.58
C ASP A 128 -18.33 -0.10 -3.86
N PHE A 129 -17.04 0.22 -3.71
CA PHE A 129 -16.10 0.22 -4.84
C PHE A 129 -15.87 -1.20 -5.37
N ALA A 130 -15.61 -2.17 -4.50
CA ALA A 130 -15.34 -3.55 -4.90
C ALA A 130 -16.52 -4.17 -5.66
N GLU A 131 -17.76 -3.96 -5.20
CA GLU A 131 -18.98 -4.42 -5.88
C GLU A 131 -19.06 -3.91 -7.32
N LEU A 132 -18.81 -2.61 -7.51
CA LEU A 132 -18.86 -1.98 -8.83
C LEU A 132 -17.68 -2.38 -9.72
N LEU A 133 -16.50 -2.62 -9.15
CA LEU A 133 -15.32 -3.06 -9.88
C LEU A 133 -15.46 -4.48 -10.41
N ILE A 134 -16.00 -5.41 -9.61
CA ILE A 134 -16.21 -6.81 -10.01
C ILE A 134 -17.07 -6.92 -11.26
N THR A 135 -18.07 -6.03 -11.41
CA THR A 135 -19.03 -6.04 -12.52
C THR A 135 -18.73 -5.00 -13.60
N SER A 136 -17.54 -4.38 -13.59
CA SER A 136 -17.19 -3.32 -14.55
C SER A 136 -16.54 -3.82 -15.84
N GLY A 137 -16.12 -5.08 -15.90
CA GLY A 137 -15.27 -5.60 -16.98
C GLY A 137 -13.79 -5.25 -16.85
N LEU A 138 -13.37 -4.55 -15.78
CA LEU A 138 -11.95 -4.24 -15.50
C LEU A 138 -11.16 -5.44 -14.96
N VAL A 139 -11.84 -6.35 -14.26
CA VAL A 139 -11.26 -7.52 -13.60
C VAL A 139 -11.97 -8.78 -14.07
N LEU A 140 -11.37 -9.95 -13.84
CA LEU A 140 -11.87 -11.24 -14.35
C LEU A 140 -12.06 -11.29 -15.87
N SER A 141 -11.32 -10.44 -16.61
CA SER A 141 -11.42 -10.31 -18.06
C SER A 141 -10.05 -10.48 -18.71
N ASP A 142 -9.97 -11.43 -19.66
CA ASP A 142 -8.78 -11.66 -20.48
C ASP A 142 -8.57 -10.56 -21.54
N GLU A 143 -9.56 -9.70 -21.76
CA GLU A 143 -9.49 -8.60 -22.73
C GLU A 143 -8.79 -7.37 -22.15
N THR A 144 -8.71 -7.26 -20.82
CA THR A 144 -8.08 -6.13 -20.14
C THR A 144 -6.62 -6.40 -19.82
N THR A 145 -5.79 -5.37 -19.95
CA THR A 145 -4.37 -5.42 -19.61
C THR A 145 -4.04 -4.39 -18.54
N TRP A 146 -3.61 -4.85 -17.37
CA TRP A 146 -3.21 -3.98 -16.28
C TRP A 146 -1.74 -3.59 -16.38
N VAL A 147 -1.47 -2.32 -16.12
CA VAL A 147 -0.11 -1.74 -16.15
C VAL A 147 0.15 -1.05 -14.82
N SER A 148 1.30 -1.32 -14.22
CA SER A 148 1.60 -0.84 -12.88
C SER A 148 3.09 -0.54 -12.72
N PHE A 149 3.49 0.02 -11.57
CA PHE A 149 4.89 0.26 -11.25
C PHE A 149 5.18 -0.17 -9.82
N HIS A 150 6.04 -1.19 -9.64
CA HIS A 150 6.48 -1.64 -8.31
C HIS A 150 5.31 -2.05 -7.41
N SER A 151 4.48 -2.93 -7.94
CA SER A 151 3.04 -2.94 -7.64
C SER A 151 2.55 -4.00 -6.66
N GLY A 152 3.47 -4.59 -5.90
CA GLY A 152 3.13 -5.65 -4.93
C GLY A 152 2.04 -5.20 -3.95
N TYR A 153 2.24 -4.07 -3.27
CA TYR A 153 1.26 -3.52 -2.34
C TYR A 153 -0.03 -3.09 -3.03
N ASP A 154 0.06 -2.47 -4.20
CA ASP A 154 -1.10 -1.98 -4.95
C ASP A 154 -2.06 -3.13 -5.28
N PHE A 155 -1.54 -4.23 -5.83
CA PHE A 155 -2.34 -5.45 -6.06
C PHE A 155 -2.69 -6.18 -4.77
N GLY A 156 -1.86 -6.11 -3.74
CA GLY A 156 -2.23 -6.58 -2.40
C GLY A 156 -3.53 -5.95 -1.90
N TYR A 157 -3.64 -4.62 -1.99
CA TYR A 157 -4.87 -3.92 -1.61
C TYR A 157 -6.04 -4.29 -2.51
N LEU A 158 -5.86 -4.33 -3.84
CA LEU A 158 -6.95 -4.69 -4.74
C LEU A 158 -7.44 -6.13 -4.52
N VAL A 159 -6.55 -7.11 -4.31
CA VAL A 159 -6.93 -8.48 -4.00
C VAL A 159 -7.67 -8.56 -2.66
N LYS A 160 -7.22 -7.84 -1.63
CA LYS A 160 -7.94 -7.73 -0.34
C LYS A 160 -9.35 -7.14 -0.54
N LEU A 161 -9.46 -6.05 -1.32
CA LEU A 161 -10.73 -5.40 -1.62
C LEU A 161 -11.70 -6.34 -2.34
N LEU A 162 -11.23 -6.99 -3.41
CA LEU A 162 -12.06 -7.85 -4.27
C LEU A 162 -12.47 -9.15 -3.57
N SER A 163 -11.61 -9.70 -2.71
CA SER A 163 -11.91 -10.93 -1.98
C SER A 163 -12.68 -10.70 -0.68
N CYS A 164 -12.65 -9.47 -0.15
CA CYS A 164 -13.28 -9.08 1.12
C CYS A 164 -12.85 -9.97 2.32
N ILE A 165 -11.66 -10.57 2.24
CA ILE A 165 -11.04 -11.40 3.28
C ILE A 165 -9.56 -11.02 3.44
N PRO A 166 -8.92 -11.39 4.56
CA PRO A 166 -7.48 -11.23 4.70
C PRO A 166 -6.72 -11.91 3.55
N LEU A 167 -5.57 -11.35 3.19
CA LEU A 167 -4.73 -11.89 2.13
C LEU A 167 -4.28 -13.33 2.46
N PRO A 168 -4.10 -14.20 1.45
CA PRO A 168 -3.72 -15.59 1.66
C PRO A 168 -2.46 -15.76 2.50
N THR A 169 -2.36 -16.82 3.29
CA THR A 169 -1.16 -16.99 4.14
C THR A 169 0.08 -17.35 3.34
N MET A 170 -0.09 -18.10 2.25
CA MET A 170 1.00 -18.49 1.35
C MET A 170 1.07 -17.54 0.15
N GLU A 171 2.30 -17.24 -0.29
CA GLU A 171 2.55 -16.39 -1.47
C GLU A 171 1.97 -17.02 -2.75
N GLU A 172 2.04 -18.35 -2.87
CA GLU A 172 1.51 -19.09 -4.03
C GLU A 172 0.00 -18.90 -4.17
N ASP A 173 -0.77 -19.07 -3.09
CA ASP A 173 -2.22 -18.85 -3.05
C ASP A 173 -2.59 -17.40 -3.39
N PHE A 174 -1.76 -16.44 -3.00
CA PHE A 174 -1.94 -15.04 -3.40
C PHE A 174 -1.80 -14.87 -4.91
N PHE A 175 -0.77 -15.47 -5.52
CA PHE A 175 -0.59 -15.39 -6.98
C PHE A 175 -1.69 -16.13 -7.74
N GLU A 176 -2.25 -17.21 -7.22
CA GLU A 176 -3.43 -17.87 -7.79
C GLU A 176 -4.63 -16.92 -7.84
N LEU A 177 -4.93 -16.27 -6.71
CA LEU A 177 -6.06 -15.32 -6.61
C LEU A 177 -5.81 -14.05 -7.44
N PHE A 178 -4.59 -13.51 -7.39
CA PHE A 178 -4.16 -12.37 -8.20
C PHE A 178 -4.31 -12.66 -9.70
N THR A 179 -3.84 -13.81 -10.18
CA THR A 179 -3.95 -14.18 -11.60
C THR A 179 -5.40 -14.38 -12.03
N LEU A 180 -6.26 -14.89 -11.14
CA LEU A 180 -7.68 -14.99 -11.40
C LEU A 180 -8.32 -13.61 -11.61
N TRP A 181 -8.06 -12.65 -10.71
CA TRP A 181 -8.62 -11.30 -10.81
C TRP A 181 -8.02 -10.50 -11.96
N PHE A 182 -6.72 -10.67 -12.24
CA PHE A 182 -5.95 -9.89 -13.19
C PHE A 182 -5.15 -10.82 -14.14
N PRO A 183 -5.78 -11.34 -15.21
CA PRO A 183 -5.13 -12.31 -16.10
C PRO A 183 -3.92 -11.76 -16.88
N SER A 184 -3.91 -10.46 -17.17
CA SER A 184 -2.84 -9.76 -17.89
C SER A 184 -2.35 -8.55 -17.10
N VAL A 185 -1.10 -8.60 -16.62
CA VAL A 185 -0.47 -7.57 -15.77
C VAL A 185 0.99 -7.35 -16.18
N TYR A 186 1.37 -6.10 -16.37
CA TYR A 186 2.75 -5.67 -16.62
C TYR A 186 3.23 -4.69 -15.55
N ASP A 187 4.19 -5.14 -14.73
CA ASP A 187 4.88 -4.27 -13.78
C ASP A 187 6.11 -3.63 -14.46
N ILE A 188 6.03 -2.32 -14.73
CA ILE A 188 7.09 -1.55 -15.40
C ILE A 188 8.42 -1.70 -14.65
N LYS A 189 8.41 -1.72 -13.32
CA LYS A 189 9.64 -1.84 -12.51
C LYS A 189 10.34 -3.17 -12.76
N TYR A 190 9.58 -4.23 -13.00
CA TYR A 190 10.10 -5.52 -13.39
C TYR A 190 10.61 -5.51 -14.84
N MET A 191 9.83 -4.98 -15.79
CA MET A 191 10.19 -4.89 -17.21
C MET A 191 11.48 -4.10 -17.46
N MET A 192 11.69 -3.01 -16.71
CA MET A 192 12.88 -2.15 -16.81
C MET A 192 14.20 -2.90 -16.59
N ARG A 193 14.19 -4.11 -16.00
CA ARG A 193 15.41 -4.93 -15.84
C ARG A 193 16.05 -5.33 -17.16
N SER A 194 15.24 -5.44 -18.22
CA SER A 194 15.75 -5.70 -19.58
C SER A 194 16.17 -4.42 -20.30
N CYS A 195 15.73 -3.24 -19.83
CA CYS A 195 15.96 -1.95 -20.46
C CYS A 195 17.25 -1.30 -19.92
N LYS A 196 18.30 -1.26 -20.74
CA LYS A 196 19.60 -0.72 -20.34
C LYS A 196 19.49 0.75 -19.94
N GLY A 197 19.92 1.00 -18.71
CA GLY A 197 20.00 2.34 -18.15
C GLY A 197 18.72 2.84 -17.49
N LEU A 198 17.57 2.16 -17.59
CA LEU A 198 16.40 2.52 -16.79
C LEU A 198 16.54 2.00 -15.35
N ARG A 199 16.54 2.93 -14.38
CA ARG A 199 16.66 2.67 -12.94
C ARG A 199 15.96 3.80 -12.16
N GLY A 200 15.68 3.57 -10.89
CA GLY A 200 15.03 4.57 -10.02
C GLY A 200 13.52 4.37 -9.91
N GLY A 201 12.85 5.28 -9.21
CA GLY A 201 11.40 5.29 -9.02
C GLY A 201 10.65 5.80 -10.25
N LEU A 202 9.32 5.80 -10.21
CA LEU A 202 8.48 6.18 -11.34
C LEU A 202 8.83 7.57 -11.90
N LYS A 203 9.11 8.53 -11.02
CA LYS A 203 9.56 9.88 -11.40
C LYS A 203 10.89 9.86 -12.16
N ASP A 204 11.89 9.14 -11.67
CA ASP A 204 13.21 9.08 -12.30
C ASP A 204 13.13 8.50 -13.72
N VAL A 205 12.25 7.51 -13.90
CA VAL A 205 12.00 6.85 -15.18
C VAL A 205 11.25 7.78 -16.12
N ALA A 206 10.22 8.48 -15.63
CA ALA A 206 9.51 9.48 -16.41
C ALA A 206 10.43 10.60 -16.90
N ASP A 207 11.25 11.17 -15.99
CA ASP A 207 12.22 12.22 -16.32
C ASP A 207 13.23 11.73 -17.38
N LYS A 208 13.67 10.46 -17.30
CA LYS A 208 14.59 9.86 -18.27
C LYS A 208 13.96 9.58 -19.64
N LEU A 209 12.68 9.26 -19.68
CA LEU A 209 11.93 9.01 -20.91
C LEU A 209 11.32 10.29 -21.51
N ASP A 210 11.59 11.46 -20.90
CA ASP A 210 11.02 12.76 -21.26
C ASP A 210 9.48 12.75 -21.23
N VAL A 211 8.91 12.07 -20.23
CA VAL A 211 7.47 11.98 -20.00
C VAL A 211 7.06 13.00 -18.94
N LEU A 212 6.20 13.94 -19.32
CA LEU A 212 5.71 14.97 -18.41
C LEU A 212 4.56 14.44 -17.53
N ARG A 213 4.67 14.72 -16.23
CA ARG A 213 3.59 14.47 -15.26
C ARG A 213 2.45 15.46 -15.46
N ILE A 214 1.22 14.97 -15.32
CA ILE A 214 0.00 15.76 -15.28
C ILE A 214 -0.70 15.48 -13.94
N GLY A 215 -0.87 16.52 -13.13
CA GLY A 215 -1.43 16.39 -11.78
C GLY A 215 -0.35 16.39 -10.68
N PRO A 216 -0.77 16.40 -9.40
CA PRO A 216 0.14 16.39 -8.25
C PRO A 216 0.92 15.07 -8.16
N ALA A 217 2.17 15.08 -7.73
CA ALA A 217 2.89 13.83 -7.45
C ALA A 217 2.36 13.18 -6.17
N HIS A 218 2.49 11.85 -6.04
CA HIS A 218 2.04 11.11 -4.85
C HIS A 218 0.53 11.25 -4.60
N GLN A 219 -0.23 11.20 -5.70
CA GLN A 219 -1.67 10.96 -5.67
C GLN A 219 -1.99 9.91 -6.72
N GLY A 220 -2.82 8.94 -6.37
CA GLY A 220 -3.02 7.74 -7.18
C GLY A 220 -3.42 8.05 -8.61
N GLY A 221 -4.29 9.04 -8.84
CA GLY A 221 -4.71 9.45 -10.18
C GLY A 221 -3.55 9.89 -11.06
N SER A 222 -2.78 10.89 -10.62
CA SER A 222 -1.63 11.42 -11.35
C SER A 222 -0.53 10.38 -11.56
N ASP A 223 -0.26 9.54 -10.55
CA ASP A 223 0.75 8.49 -10.62
C ASP A 223 0.31 7.35 -11.55
N SER A 224 -0.97 6.99 -11.60
CA SER A 224 -1.52 6.04 -12.59
C SER A 224 -1.43 6.58 -14.03
N LEU A 225 -1.66 7.88 -14.24
CA LEU A 225 -1.55 8.51 -15.56
C LEU A 225 -0.09 8.56 -16.02
N LEU A 226 0.83 8.90 -15.10
CA LEU A 226 2.25 8.86 -15.38
C LEU A 226 2.72 7.43 -15.70
N THR A 227 2.20 6.44 -14.97
CA THR A 227 2.45 5.01 -15.20
C THR A 227 2.04 4.60 -16.62
N ALA A 228 0.85 4.99 -17.08
CA ALA A 228 0.39 4.73 -18.45
C ALA A 228 1.37 5.31 -19.48
N HIS A 229 1.69 6.60 -19.39
CA HIS A 229 2.57 7.25 -20.35
C HIS A 229 3.98 6.67 -20.35
N VAL A 230 4.53 6.35 -19.16
CA VAL A 230 5.84 5.70 -19.03
C VAL A 230 5.84 4.34 -19.71
N TYR A 231 4.79 3.53 -19.54
CA TYR A 231 4.70 2.21 -20.16
C TYR A 231 4.77 2.29 -21.69
N PHE A 232 3.91 3.10 -22.31
CA PHE A 232 3.90 3.22 -23.78
C PHE A 232 5.20 3.85 -24.30
N LYS A 233 5.74 4.86 -23.61
CA LYS A 233 7.00 5.48 -24.02
C LYS A 233 8.19 4.53 -23.89
N MET A 234 8.22 3.72 -22.83
CA MET A 234 9.23 2.68 -22.63
C MET A 234 9.14 1.63 -23.75
N ARG A 235 7.93 1.16 -24.10
CA ARG A 235 7.75 0.19 -25.19
C ARG A 235 8.15 0.74 -26.56
N GLU A 236 7.95 2.03 -26.79
CA GLU A 236 8.41 2.71 -28.02
C GLU A 236 9.93 2.73 -28.11
N ILE A 237 10.62 3.18 -27.04
CA ILE A 237 12.07 3.40 -27.05
C ILE A 237 12.86 2.09 -26.91
N TYR A 238 12.40 1.17 -26.08
CA TYR A 238 13.11 -0.07 -25.72
C TYR A 238 12.53 -1.31 -26.40
N ARG A 239 11.75 -1.14 -27.48
CA ARG A 239 11.15 -2.23 -28.27
C ARG A 239 12.09 -3.42 -28.50
N ASP A 240 13.34 -3.14 -28.87
CA ASP A 240 14.31 -4.18 -29.27
C ASP A 240 15.02 -4.83 -28.05
N GLU A 241 14.87 -4.25 -26.86
CA GLU A 241 15.43 -4.76 -25.61
C GLU A 241 14.40 -5.52 -24.76
N LEU A 242 13.12 -5.26 -24.98
CA LEU A 242 12.03 -5.94 -24.29
C LEU A 242 11.93 -7.41 -24.71
N LEU A 243 11.72 -8.27 -23.73
CA LEU A 243 11.46 -9.69 -23.93
C LEU A 243 10.03 -9.93 -24.42
N PRO A 244 9.72 -11.14 -24.91
CA PRO A 244 8.35 -11.56 -25.17
C PRO A 244 7.42 -11.36 -23.97
N ASP A 245 6.14 -11.08 -24.24
CA ASP A 245 5.16 -10.70 -23.23
C ASP A 245 4.94 -11.77 -22.13
N ASP A 246 5.10 -13.05 -22.44
CA ASP A 246 4.98 -14.17 -21.51
C ASP A 246 6.08 -14.20 -20.43
N GLU A 247 7.21 -13.54 -20.68
CA GLU A 247 8.28 -13.37 -19.68
C GLU A 247 7.93 -12.29 -18.63
N TYR A 248 7.02 -11.38 -18.96
CA TYR A 248 6.63 -10.25 -18.10
C TYR A 248 5.24 -10.41 -17.48
N ASN A 249 4.31 -11.06 -18.17
CA ASN A 249 2.93 -11.14 -17.71
C ASN A 249 2.83 -11.75 -16.29
N GLY A 250 2.11 -11.06 -15.40
CA GLY A 250 1.88 -11.49 -14.02
C GLY A 250 3.11 -11.42 -13.11
N ARG A 251 4.22 -10.81 -13.56
CA ARG A 251 5.45 -10.70 -12.77
C ARG A 251 5.48 -9.39 -11.97
N LEU A 252 5.15 -9.47 -10.69
CA LEU A 252 5.22 -8.31 -9.77
C LEU A 252 6.64 -8.12 -9.24
N TYR A 253 7.19 -6.90 -9.30
CA TYR A 253 8.54 -6.64 -8.81
C TYR A 253 8.65 -6.88 -7.30
N GLY A 254 9.63 -7.68 -6.88
CA GLY A 254 9.95 -7.89 -5.47
C GLY A 254 9.12 -8.98 -4.79
N LEU A 255 8.30 -9.71 -5.54
CA LEU A 255 7.49 -10.86 -5.10
C LEU A 255 7.65 -12.07 -6.02
N GLY A 256 7.27 -13.24 -5.51
CA GLY A 256 7.40 -14.54 -6.15
C GLY A 256 8.78 -14.78 -6.74
N LYS A 257 8.80 -15.25 -7.99
CA LYS A 257 10.04 -15.56 -8.72
C LYS A 257 10.82 -14.32 -9.16
N THR A 258 10.33 -13.10 -8.89
CA THR A 258 10.99 -11.87 -9.35
C THR A 258 11.99 -11.31 -8.35
N VAL A 259 12.05 -11.85 -7.13
CA VAL A 259 13.05 -11.44 -6.14
C VAL A 259 14.43 -11.88 -6.59
N GLN A 260 15.25 -10.91 -7.00
CA GLN A 260 16.68 -11.17 -7.17
C GLN A 260 17.35 -11.11 -5.80
N LEU A 261 18.16 -12.13 -5.49
CA LEU A 261 19.11 -12.10 -4.38
C LEU A 261 20.09 -10.96 -4.65
N THR A 262 19.85 -9.78 -4.11
CA THR A 262 20.88 -8.73 -4.05
C THR A 262 21.99 -9.22 -3.14
N ASN A 263 23.11 -9.66 -3.72
CA ASN A 263 24.39 -9.78 -3.01
C ASN A 263 24.71 -8.42 -2.37
N GLY A 264 24.48 -8.26 -1.05
CA GLY A 264 24.87 -7.00 -0.40
C GLY A 264 24.39 -6.74 1.03
N THR A 265 23.37 -7.42 1.55
CA THR A 265 23.08 -7.38 3.00
C THR A 265 23.68 -8.61 3.65
N MET A 266 24.39 -8.44 4.77
CA MET A 266 24.91 -9.55 5.58
C MET A 266 23.73 -10.32 6.18
N ASP A 267 23.17 -11.22 5.37
CA ASP A 267 22.14 -12.16 5.76
C ASP A 267 22.83 -13.29 6.53
N THR A 268 22.59 -13.38 7.83
CA THR A 268 23.09 -14.50 8.64
C THR A 268 22.23 -15.72 8.33
N GLN A 269 22.69 -16.54 7.38
CA GLN A 269 22.14 -17.87 7.15
C GLN A 269 22.41 -18.72 8.38
N ASN A 270 21.34 -19.25 8.99
CA ASN A 270 21.48 -20.27 10.02
C ASN A 270 21.68 -21.65 9.36
N ALA A 271 22.18 -22.63 10.13
CA ALA A 271 22.60 -23.94 9.64
C ALA A 271 21.49 -24.77 8.95
N HIS A 272 20.24 -24.29 8.99
CA HIS A 272 19.07 -24.91 8.37
C HIS A 272 18.58 -24.18 7.10
N GLY A 273 19.32 -23.18 6.60
CA GLY A 273 19.00 -22.49 5.35
C GLY A 273 17.90 -21.43 5.46
N PHE A 274 17.53 -21.01 6.67
CA PHE A 274 16.60 -19.88 6.85
C PHE A 274 17.37 -18.56 6.95
N VAL A 275 16.78 -17.51 6.39
CA VAL A 275 17.31 -16.14 6.50
C VAL A 275 16.55 -15.39 7.59
N SER A 276 17.31 -14.81 8.53
CA SER A 276 16.77 -13.88 9.52
C SER A 276 16.88 -12.46 8.99
N TYR A 277 15.76 -11.88 8.55
CA TYR A 277 15.70 -10.49 8.12
C TYR A 277 15.52 -9.59 9.34
N GLY A 278 16.60 -8.89 9.73
CA GLY A 278 16.56 -7.90 10.80
C GLY A 278 15.79 -6.62 10.42
N ARG A 279 15.66 -5.69 11.38
CA ARG A 279 15.01 -4.36 11.21
C ARG A 279 15.50 -3.53 10.01
N SER A 280 16.63 -3.89 9.40
CA SER A 280 17.23 -3.22 8.25
C SER A 280 16.73 -3.71 6.88
N ALA A 281 15.92 -4.77 6.82
CA ALA A 281 15.32 -5.26 5.58
C ALA A 281 14.09 -4.40 5.21
N VAL A 282 14.37 -3.18 4.76
CA VAL A 282 13.34 -2.27 4.24
C VAL A 282 12.93 -2.76 2.86
N THR A 283 11.64 -3.04 2.65
CA THR A 283 11.16 -3.41 1.32
C THR A 283 11.42 -2.27 0.34
N SER A 284 11.75 -2.60 -0.91
CA SER A 284 12.06 -1.56 -1.91
C SER A 284 10.89 -0.58 -2.09
N ALA A 285 9.65 -1.06 -1.96
CA ALA A 285 8.43 -0.25 -2.03
C ALA A 285 8.36 0.81 -0.92
N GLU A 286 8.84 0.48 0.27
CA GLU A 286 8.89 1.40 1.41
C GLU A 286 10.03 2.41 1.24
N ARG A 287 11.17 2.01 0.68
CA ARG A 287 12.30 2.93 0.45
C ARG A 287 11.99 4.03 -0.57
N GLU A 288 11.15 3.74 -1.56
CA GLU A 288 10.75 4.70 -2.60
C GLU A 288 9.60 5.62 -2.14
N ARG A 289 8.84 5.23 -1.11
CA ARG A 289 7.68 5.97 -0.58
C ARG A 289 7.94 6.66 0.78
N THR A 290 9.14 6.54 1.34
CA THR A 290 9.53 7.26 2.58
C THR A 290 10.47 8.41 2.22
N PRO A 291 10.29 9.64 2.77
CA PRO A 291 11.24 10.72 2.56
C PRO A 291 12.65 10.30 3.02
N PRO A 292 13.74 10.85 2.43
CA PRO A 292 15.09 10.53 2.86
C PRO A 292 15.26 10.86 4.34
N ARG A 293 15.57 9.84 5.17
CA ARG A 293 16.09 10.12 6.52
C ARG A 293 17.39 10.89 6.35
N GLU A 294 17.47 12.11 6.89
CA GLU A 294 18.75 12.76 7.13
C GLU A 294 19.63 11.78 7.91
N GLN A 295 20.75 11.38 7.32
CA GLN A 295 21.76 10.65 8.06
C GLN A 295 22.30 11.59 9.13
N VAL A 296 21.83 11.42 10.36
CA VAL A 296 22.50 12.01 11.53
C VAL A 296 23.94 11.50 11.48
N PRO A 297 24.95 12.38 11.38
CA PRO A 297 26.32 11.94 11.34
C PRO A 297 26.60 11.12 12.60
N SER A 298 27.06 9.88 12.42
CA SER A 298 27.58 9.10 13.53
C SER A 298 28.71 9.91 14.16
N VAL A 299 28.48 10.45 15.35
CA VAL A 299 29.55 11.02 16.17
C VAL A 299 30.48 9.86 16.50
N GLY A 300 31.58 9.75 15.75
CA GLY A 300 32.65 8.84 16.07
C GLY A 300 33.14 9.16 17.47
N GLN A 301 32.96 8.22 18.40
CA GLN A 301 33.66 8.23 19.68
C GLN A 301 35.15 8.11 19.40
N ASN A 302 35.82 9.25 19.27
CA ASN A 302 37.27 9.31 19.34
C ASN A 302 37.63 9.54 20.80
N THR A 303 37.90 8.46 21.52
CA THR A 303 38.52 8.49 22.85
C THR A 303 39.94 9.04 22.72
N GLN A 304 40.10 10.33 22.97
CA GLN A 304 41.39 10.94 23.30
C GLN A 304 41.22 11.81 24.55
N SER A 305 41.80 11.33 25.63
CA SER A 305 41.94 11.99 26.93
C SER A 305 42.92 13.16 26.86
N PRO A 306 42.59 14.34 27.44
CA PRO A 306 43.59 15.35 27.77
C PRO A 306 43.97 15.33 29.28
N PRO A 307 45.15 15.86 29.65
CA PRO A 307 45.73 15.77 31.00
C PRO A 307 45.24 16.87 31.97
N PRO A 308 45.60 16.81 33.27
CA PRO A 308 44.90 17.52 34.33
C PRO A 308 45.43 18.93 34.59
N GLY A 309 44.55 19.88 34.92
CA GLY A 309 44.98 21.18 35.43
C GLY A 309 43.87 22.20 35.68
N GLN A 310 43.71 22.56 36.96
CA GLN A 310 43.23 23.82 37.53
C GLN A 310 41.72 24.15 37.61
N ALA A 311 41.27 24.03 38.86
CA ALA A 311 40.23 24.73 39.60
C ALA A 311 39.78 26.12 39.08
N GLY A 312 38.46 26.31 39.09
CA GLY A 312 37.79 27.61 39.11
C GLY A 312 36.38 27.46 39.70
N MET A 313 36.15 28.06 40.87
CA MET A 313 34.88 28.12 41.59
C MET A 313 33.93 29.19 41.04
N SER A 314 32.61 28.95 41.08
CA SER A 314 31.51 29.87 41.46
C SER A 314 30.16 29.21 41.12
N LEU A 315 29.31 28.76 42.05
CA LEU A 315 28.34 29.47 42.92
C LEU A 315 27.18 30.22 42.21
N GLY A 316 25.95 29.82 42.56
CA GLY A 316 24.66 30.49 42.32
C GLY A 316 23.48 29.50 42.22
N SER A 317 22.96 28.91 43.30
CA SER A 317 21.78 29.33 44.11
C SER A 317 20.44 29.36 43.32
N ALA A 318 19.54 28.39 43.53
CA ALA A 318 18.33 28.44 44.40
C ALA A 318 17.11 29.13 43.73
N ALA A 319 15.82 28.81 43.92
CA ALA A 319 15.02 27.79 44.60
C ALA A 319 13.51 28.07 44.25
N GLY A 320 12.58 27.15 44.60
CA GLY A 320 11.12 27.39 44.76
C GLY A 320 10.24 26.66 43.71
N ILE A 321 9.56 25.52 43.96
CA ILE A 321 8.50 25.10 44.93
C ILE A 321 7.12 25.77 44.70
N LEU A 322 6.08 24.90 44.62
CA LEU A 322 4.64 24.99 44.96
C LEU A 322 3.76 24.55 43.76
N SER A 323 3.15 23.36 43.68
CA SER A 323 2.09 22.69 44.49
C SER A 323 0.67 23.29 44.36
N ALA A 324 -0.26 22.53 43.75
CA ALA A 324 -1.71 22.43 44.04
C ALA A 324 -2.32 21.38 43.07
N THR A 325 -2.76 20.17 43.45
CA THR A 325 -4.03 19.75 44.10
C THR A 325 -5.28 20.41 43.52
N GLY A 326 -6.08 19.71 42.70
CA GLY A 326 -7.28 19.00 43.17
C GLY A 326 -8.47 19.16 42.18
N PRO A 327 -9.61 18.45 42.34
CA PRO A 327 -10.02 17.42 41.38
C PRO A 327 -11.45 17.54 40.77
N SER A 328 -11.75 16.56 39.89
CA SER A 328 -13.05 15.90 39.58
C SER A 328 -13.53 15.98 38.12
N PRO A 329 -14.10 14.87 37.59
CA PRO A 329 -15.45 14.96 37.04
C PRO A 329 -16.41 13.86 37.53
N LEU A 330 -17.69 14.21 37.50
CA LEU A 330 -18.85 13.44 37.90
C LEU A 330 -19.02 12.14 37.09
N ALA A 331 -19.41 11.09 37.81
CA ALA A 331 -20.01 9.88 37.27
C ALA A 331 -21.47 10.13 36.88
N ASN A 332 -21.87 9.66 35.69
CA ASN A 332 -23.26 9.60 35.26
C ASN A 332 -23.76 8.15 35.41
N GLN A 333 -24.79 7.94 36.24
CA GLN A 333 -25.44 6.66 36.44
C GLN A 333 -26.46 6.39 35.32
N GLY A 334 -26.50 5.14 34.87
CA GLY A 334 -27.46 4.63 33.91
C GLY A 334 -28.84 4.31 34.51
N GLY A 335 -29.78 4.09 33.59
CA GLY A 335 -31.11 3.51 33.83
C GLY A 335 -31.60 2.82 32.53
N PRO A 336 -32.53 1.85 32.62
CA PRO A 336 -32.43 0.60 31.87
C PRO A 336 -33.56 0.33 30.85
N GLY A 337 -33.33 -0.64 29.95
CA GLY A 337 -34.31 -1.71 29.71
C GLY A 337 -34.87 -1.92 28.30
N LEU A 338 -34.87 -3.22 27.92
CA LEU A 338 -35.78 -3.93 27.00
C LEU A 338 -35.48 -3.73 25.50
N GLY A 339 -35.25 -4.74 24.67
CA GLY A 339 -35.70 -6.13 24.69
C GLY A 339 -36.52 -6.38 23.42
N GLY A 340 -36.05 -7.23 22.50
CA GLY A 340 -36.80 -7.55 21.29
C GLY A 340 -35.96 -8.24 20.23
N GLY A 341 -35.80 -9.55 20.34
CA GLY A 341 -35.29 -10.39 19.27
C GLY A 341 -36.34 -10.56 18.16
N PHE A 342 -35.89 -10.54 16.91
CA PHE A 342 -36.64 -11.08 15.79
C PHE A 342 -35.72 -11.99 14.98
N THR A 343 -36.04 -13.28 15.04
CA THR A 343 -35.64 -14.30 14.08
C THR A 343 -36.34 -14.04 12.76
N ASN A 344 -35.63 -14.15 11.63
CA ASN A 344 -36.24 -14.59 10.39
C ASN A 344 -35.22 -15.32 9.52
N ALA A 345 -35.44 -16.62 9.40
CA ALA A 345 -34.88 -17.47 8.38
C ALA A 345 -35.82 -17.43 7.17
N LEU A 346 -35.31 -17.04 6.00
CA LEU A 346 -35.89 -17.35 4.70
C LEU A 346 -34.74 -17.69 3.75
N GLY A 347 -34.77 -18.92 3.23
CA GLY A 347 -33.75 -19.50 2.37
C GLY A 347 -33.73 -18.88 0.98
N SER A 348 -32.53 -18.83 0.40
CA SER A 348 -32.26 -18.46 -0.99
C SER A 348 -31.57 -19.65 -1.69
N PRO A 349 -31.84 -19.93 -2.98
CA PRO A 349 -31.56 -21.22 -3.62
C PRO A 349 -30.15 -21.33 -4.24
N TYR A 350 -29.17 -20.57 -3.75
CA TYR A 350 -27.78 -20.67 -4.21
C TYR A 350 -26.93 -21.33 -3.14
N GLY A 351 -26.23 -22.40 -3.53
CA GLY A 351 -25.51 -23.31 -2.64
C GLY A 351 -24.54 -22.60 -1.69
N ALA A 352 -24.54 -23.07 -0.43
CA ALA A 352 -23.63 -22.61 0.61
C ALA A 352 -22.17 -22.96 0.26
N ILE A 353 -21.30 -21.95 0.28
CA ILE A 353 -19.85 -22.11 0.27
C ILE A 353 -19.43 -22.63 1.66
N PRO A 354 -18.63 -23.69 1.78
CA PRO A 354 -18.27 -24.25 3.08
C PRO A 354 -17.29 -23.33 3.83
N VAL A 355 -17.82 -22.59 4.79
CA VAL A 355 -17.02 -21.86 5.78
C VAL A 355 -16.68 -22.82 6.92
N ASN A 356 -15.47 -23.38 6.92
CA ASN A 356 -14.98 -24.07 8.09
C ASN A 356 -13.44 -24.07 8.18
N VAL A 357 -12.85 -23.01 8.75
CA VAL A 357 -11.60 -23.10 9.53
C VAL A 357 -11.60 -22.02 10.61
N ASN A 358 -12.24 -22.30 11.75
CA ASN A 358 -12.03 -21.52 12.98
C ASN A 358 -10.77 -22.04 13.70
N GLY A 359 -9.65 -21.33 13.56
CA GLY A 359 -8.49 -21.46 14.43
C GLY A 359 -8.56 -20.42 15.55
N ALA A 360 -8.77 -20.86 16.79
CA ALA A 360 -8.89 -19.99 17.96
C ALA A 360 -7.53 -19.35 18.34
N TYR A 361 -7.48 -18.02 18.37
CA TYR A 361 -6.40 -17.30 19.03
C TYR A 361 -6.58 -17.38 20.56
N HIS A 362 -5.76 -18.21 21.21
CA HIS A 362 -5.63 -18.19 22.66
C HIS A 362 -4.86 -16.94 23.11
N LEU A 363 -5.59 -15.92 23.56
CA LEU A 363 -5.07 -14.88 24.45
C LEU A 363 -4.76 -15.50 25.82
N ARG A 364 -3.49 -15.73 26.14
CA ARG A 364 -3.08 -16.04 27.52
C ARG A 364 -3.06 -14.74 28.34
N GLN A 365 -4.05 -14.60 29.23
CA GLN A 365 -4.00 -13.67 30.34
C GLN A 365 -2.92 -14.12 31.35
N ILE A 366 -2.04 -13.18 31.71
CA ILE A 366 -1.04 -13.33 32.76
C ILE A 366 -1.77 -13.14 34.10
N GLY A 367 -1.91 -14.20 34.88
CA GLY A 367 -2.49 -14.17 36.22
C GLY A 367 -1.49 -13.66 37.26
N VAL A 368 -1.88 -12.61 37.99
CA VAL A 368 -1.23 -12.16 39.22
C VAL A 368 -1.65 -13.11 40.34
N GLY A 369 -0.66 -13.74 40.99
CA GLY A 369 -0.87 -14.63 42.13
C GLY A 369 -1.18 -13.87 43.42
N GLY A 370 -2.12 -14.40 44.19
CA GLY A 370 -2.45 -13.97 45.54
C GLY A 370 -3.29 -15.03 46.27
N ASP A 371 -2.82 -15.39 47.46
CA ASP A 371 -3.47 -16.08 48.58
C ASP A 371 -3.56 -17.63 48.59
N ARG A 372 -2.56 -18.25 49.24
CA ARG A 372 -2.75 -19.00 50.49
C ARG A 372 -1.56 -18.83 51.43
#